data_AF-A0A3N5WKN0-F1
#
_entry.id   AF-A0A3N5WKN0-F1
#
_cell.length_a   1.000
_cell.length_b   1.000
_cell.length_c   1.000
_cell.angle_alpha   90.00
_cell.angle_beta   90.00
_cell.angle_gamma   90.00
#
_symmetry.space_group_name_H-M   'P 1'
#
loop_
_entity.id
_entity.type
_entity.pdbx_description
1 polymer ?
#
loop_
_entity_poly.entity_id
_entity_poly.type
_entity_poly.pdbx_seq_one_letter_code
_entity_poly.pdbx_strand_id
1 'polypeptide(L)'
;APVSGGPSGAKSGKMALWVGGDQAVFDRCRKVLDVLGDQVIYIGAIGAGSVAKLVHNCAGYAMQLALAELFTMGVKAGVEPLPLWAAIRQGALGRKRSFDRMGDQFLQGKFDPPAFALALAHKDVTLATELAREIGVPMRLANMTYAEMTEALNRGWEKRDSRSYLILQQERAGLNIKVPLEEIEAVLKRDG
;
A
#
# COMPACT_ATOMS: atom_id res chain seq x y z
N ALA A 1 -8.22 -0.28 18.28
CA ALA A 1 -7.45 0.72 17.52
C ALA A 1 -6.59 -0.01 16.49
N PRO A 2 -6.90 0.04 15.18
CA PRO A 2 -6.01 -0.48 14.16
C PRO A 2 -4.69 0.28 14.10
N VAL A 3 -3.68 -0.36 13.51
CA VAL A 3 -2.30 0.15 13.43
C VAL A 3 -1.79 0.21 11.99
N SER A 4 -0.84 1.11 11.72
CA SER A 4 -0.14 1.23 10.44
C SER A 4 1.35 1.49 10.66
N GLY A 5 2.22 0.87 9.85
CA GLY A 5 3.69 0.96 10.01
C GLY A 5 4.44 -0.34 9.69
N GLY A 6 3.72 -1.47 9.60
CA GLY A 6 4.30 -2.77 9.27
C GLY A 6 5.31 -3.28 10.32
N PRO A 7 6.08 -4.34 10.00
CA PRO A 7 7.04 -4.93 10.94
C PRO A 7 8.12 -3.95 11.42
N SER A 8 8.57 -3.04 10.55
CA SER A 8 9.58 -2.03 10.88
C SER A 8 9.04 -0.99 11.89
N GLY A 9 7.83 -0.47 11.67
CA GLY A 9 7.18 0.44 12.62
C GLY A 9 6.94 -0.23 13.97
N ALA A 10 6.52 -1.49 13.97
CA ALA A 10 6.25 -2.24 15.20
C ALA A 10 7.54 -2.47 16.00
N LYS A 11 8.64 -2.83 15.33
CA LYS A 11 9.95 -3.03 15.98
C LYS A 11 10.53 -1.74 16.56
N SER A 12 10.25 -0.59 15.93
CA SER A 12 10.78 0.72 16.34
C SER A 12 9.87 1.49 17.30
N GLY A 13 8.66 0.98 17.59
CA GLY A 13 7.65 1.71 18.39
C GLY A 13 7.07 2.93 17.66
N LYS A 14 7.16 2.96 16.32
CA LYS A 14 6.72 4.08 15.46
C LYS A 14 5.53 3.69 14.60
N MET A 15 4.49 3.18 15.26
CA MET A 15 3.22 2.87 14.62
C MET A 15 2.31 4.10 14.61
N ALA A 16 1.52 4.22 13.55
CA ALA A 16 0.33 5.05 13.57
C ALA A 16 -0.83 4.25 14.17
N LEU A 17 -1.51 4.81 15.18
CA LEU A 17 -2.66 4.24 15.84
C LEU A 17 -3.86 5.17 15.64
N TRP A 18 -4.92 4.65 15.03
CA TRP A 18 -6.18 5.40 14.86
C TRP A 18 -7.22 4.85 15.81
N VAL A 19 -7.52 5.60 16.87
CA VAL A 19 -8.35 5.13 17.96
C VAL A 19 -9.77 5.66 17.80
N GLY A 20 -10.72 4.74 17.63
CA GLY A 20 -12.15 5.03 17.77
C GLY A 20 -12.67 4.47 19.10
N GLY A 21 -13.48 5.23 19.81
CA GLY A 21 -14.03 4.83 21.11
C GLY A 21 -14.56 6.02 21.91
N ASP A 22 -14.72 5.80 23.21
CA ASP A 22 -14.96 6.87 24.17
C ASP A 22 -13.70 7.74 24.35
N GLN A 23 -13.86 9.06 24.26
CA GLN A 23 -12.74 10.01 24.37
C GLN A 23 -12.06 9.91 25.74
N ALA A 24 -12.83 9.81 26.83
CA ALA A 24 -12.25 9.76 28.17
C ALA A 24 -11.47 8.47 28.40
N VAL A 25 -11.91 7.34 27.84
CA VAL A 25 -11.13 6.10 27.80
C VAL A 25 -9.83 6.29 27.01
N PHE A 26 -9.89 6.90 25.83
CA PHE A 26 -8.70 7.20 25.03
C PHE A 26 -7.69 8.04 25.82
N ASP A 27 -8.14 9.12 26.46
CA ASP A 27 -7.27 10.03 27.22
C ASP A 27 -6.60 9.30 28.40
N ARG A 28 -7.34 8.43 29.11
CA ARG A 28 -6.78 7.60 30.18
C ARG A 28 -5.76 6.59 29.65
N CYS A 29 -5.99 6.01 28.48
CA CYS A 29 -5.11 5.02 27.88
C CYS A 29 -3.95 5.63 27.08
N ARG A 30 -3.94 6.95 26.87
CA ARG A 30 -3.02 7.65 25.97
C ARG A 30 -1.56 7.28 26.18
N LYS A 31 -1.09 7.31 27.44
CA LYS A 31 0.31 6.99 27.79
C LYS A 31 0.73 5.57 27.38
N VAL A 32 -0.18 4.60 27.49
CA VAL A 32 0.10 3.21 27.07
C VAL A 32 0.15 3.12 25.55
N LEU A 33 -0.73 3.83 24.85
CA LEU A 33 -0.77 3.85 23.40
C LEU A 33 0.48 4.53 22.79
N ASP A 34 1.01 5.57 23.43
CA ASP A 34 2.23 6.27 22.99
C ASP A 34 3.50 5.40 23.09
N VAL A 35 3.49 4.32 23.87
CA VAL A 35 4.59 3.33 23.88
C VAL A 35 4.60 2.51 22.58
N LEU A 36 3.43 2.33 21.98
CA LEU A 36 3.26 1.50 20.77
C LEU A 36 3.50 2.28 19.48
N GLY A 37 3.40 3.61 19.52
CA GLY A 37 3.42 4.42 18.31
C GLY A 37 3.70 5.90 18.53
N ASP A 38 4.23 6.54 17.49
CA ASP A 38 4.56 7.96 17.45
C ASP A 38 3.45 8.81 16.79
N GLN A 39 2.41 8.17 16.23
CA GLN A 39 1.26 8.81 15.60
C GLN A 39 -0.06 8.26 16.17
N VAL A 40 -0.29 8.49 17.45
CA VAL A 40 -1.53 8.10 18.15
C VAL A 40 -2.58 9.22 18.05
N ILE A 41 -3.68 8.93 17.35
CA ILE A 41 -4.72 9.92 17.04
C ILE A 41 -6.09 9.36 17.45
N TYR A 42 -6.85 10.13 18.24
CA TYR A 42 -8.28 9.89 18.43
C TYR A 42 -9.05 10.36 17.21
N ILE A 43 -9.90 9.50 16.66
CA ILE A 43 -10.60 9.79 15.39
C ILE A 43 -12.11 9.64 15.48
N GLY A 44 -12.66 9.57 16.69
CA GLY A 44 -14.10 9.60 16.94
C GLY A 44 -14.62 8.38 17.68
N ALA A 45 -15.93 8.14 17.53
CA ALA A 45 -16.65 7.10 18.25
C ALA A 45 -16.17 5.68 17.89
N ILE A 46 -16.73 4.69 18.59
CA ILE A 46 -16.52 3.27 18.30
C ILE A 46 -16.75 3.01 16.80
N GLY A 47 -15.82 2.28 16.19
CA GLY A 47 -15.84 1.98 14.74
C GLY A 47 -15.04 2.94 13.87
N ALA A 48 -14.87 4.21 14.26
CA ALA A 48 -14.14 5.21 13.46
C ALA A 48 -12.71 4.77 13.13
N GLY A 49 -12.02 4.17 14.11
CA GLY A 49 -10.74 3.47 13.96
C GLY A 49 -10.69 2.57 12.73
N SER A 50 -11.63 1.63 12.67
CA SER A 50 -11.73 0.64 11.60
C SER A 50 -12.02 1.30 10.24
N VAL A 51 -12.96 2.24 10.19
CA VAL A 51 -13.28 2.97 8.95
C VAL A 51 -12.05 3.69 8.40
N ALA A 52 -11.29 4.41 9.23
CA ALA A 52 -10.07 5.08 8.79
C ALA A 52 -9.03 4.10 8.24
N LYS A 53 -8.91 2.92 8.85
CA LYS A 53 -8.00 1.88 8.36
C LYS A 53 -8.41 1.34 6.98
N LEU A 54 -9.71 1.07 6.80
CA LEU A 54 -10.24 0.61 5.52
C LEU A 54 -10.00 1.65 4.41
N VAL A 55 -10.29 2.93 4.70
CA VAL A 55 -10.02 4.05 3.77
C VAL A 55 -8.53 4.11 3.41
N HIS A 56 -7.64 4.11 4.41
CA HIS A 56 -6.20 4.21 4.18
C HIS A 56 -5.66 3.05 3.33
N ASN A 57 -6.01 1.81 3.67
CA ASN A 57 -5.48 0.64 2.98
C ASN A 57 -6.05 0.54 1.56
N CYS A 58 -7.36 0.72 1.39
CA CYS A 58 -7.99 0.69 0.07
C CYS A 58 -7.43 1.77 -0.87
N ALA A 59 -7.27 3.01 -0.39
CA ALA A 59 -6.66 4.08 -1.16
C ALA A 59 -5.21 3.74 -1.57
N GLY A 60 -4.43 3.18 -0.63
CA GLY A 60 -3.07 2.74 -0.90
C GLY A 60 -2.96 1.71 -2.03
N TYR A 61 -3.81 0.70 -2.05
CA TYR A 61 -3.78 -0.32 -3.11
C TYR A 61 -4.31 0.23 -4.44
N ALA A 62 -5.40 0.99 -4.44
CA ALA A 62 -5.94 1.58 -5.66
C ALA A 62 -4.93 2.52 -6.35
N MET A 63 -4.23 3.35 -5.59
CA MET A 63 -3.15 4.19 -6.13
C MET A 63 -2.02 3.36 -6.71
N GLN A 64 -1.57 2.31 -6.02
CA GLN A 64 -0.48 1.47 -6.52
C GLN A 64 -0.83 0.72 -7.79
N LEU A 65 -2.07 0.26 -7.93
CA LEU A 65 -2.55 -0.34 -9.18
C LEU A 65 -2.42 0.65 -10.35
N ALA A 66 -2.94 1.87 -10.17
CA ALA A 66 -2.84 2.91 -11.20
C ALA A 66 -1.37 3.25 -11.53
N LEU A 67 -0.50 3.34 -10.52
CA LEU A 67 0.93 3.58 -10.74
C LEU A 67 1.60 2.44 -11.50
N ALA A 68 1.25 1.19 -11.21
CA ALA A 68 1.78 0.03 -11.92
C ALA A 68 1.35 0.05 -13.40
N GLU A 69 0.07 0.31 -13.70
CA GLU A 69 -0.42 0.43 -15.08
C GLU A 69 0.33 1.51 -15.87
N LEU A 70 0.44 2.71 -15.30
CA LEU A 70 1.08 3.85 -15.95
C LEU A 70 2.60 3.63 -16.13
N PHE A 71 3.25 3.05 -15.14
CA PHE A 71 4.68 2.72 -15.23
C PHE A 71 4.95 1.63 -16.28
N THR A 72 4.15 0.57 -16.28
CA THR A 72 4.23 -0.50 -17.27
C THR A 72 4.01 0.04 -18.69
N MET A 73 3.10 1.01 -18.87
CA MET A 73 2.92 1.69 -20.17
C MET A 73 4.19 2.44 -20.62
N GLY A 74 4.84 3.20 -19.72
CA GLY A 74 6.09 3.87 -20.04
C GLY A 74 7.22 2.91 -20.41
N VAL A 75 7.33 1.78 -19.69
CA VAL A 75 8.30 0.72 -20.03
C VAL A 75 7.97 0.07 -21.38
N LYS A 76 6.68 -0.21 -21.63
CA LYS A 76 6.23 -0.78 -22.91
C LYS A 76 6.50 0.15 -24.10
N ALA A 77 6.50 1.46 -23.86
CA ALA A 77 6.86 2.48 -24.84
C ALA A 77 8.37 2.58 -25.12
N GLY A 78 9.20 1.76 -24.46
CA GLY A 78 10.64 1.67 -24.70
C GLY A 78 11.51 2.49 -23.75
N VAL A 79 10.95 3.04 -22.67
CA VAL A 79 11.75 3.73 -21.65
C VAL A 79 12.28 2.73 -20.63
N GLU A 80 13.57 2.77 -20.36
CA GLU A 80 14.18 1.89 -19.36
C GLU A 80 13.57 2.11 -17.96
N PRO A 81 13.28 1.05 -17.18
CA PRO A 81 12.53 1.15 -15.93
C PRO A 81 13.17 2.09 -14.90
N LEU A 82 14.47 1.95 -14.66
CA LEU A 82 15.15 2.72 -13.61
C LEU A 82 15.24 4.22 -13.95
N PRO A 83 15.64 4.64 -15.17
CA PRO A 83 15.53 6.03 -15.60
C PRO A 83 14.12 6.60 -15.55
N LEU A 84 13.11 5.83 -15.99
CA LEU A 84 11.71 6.25 -15.94
C LEU A 84 11.28 6.54 -14.50
N TRP A 85 11.56 5.60 -13.59
CA TRP A 85 11.21 5.74 -12.18
C TRP A 85 11.92 6.93 -11.54
N ALA A 86 13.21 7.10 -11.79
CA ALA A 86 13.99 8.23 -11.28
C ALA A 86 13.42 9.57 -11.76
N ALA A 87 13.01 9.67 -13.03
CA ALA A 87 12.43 10.89 -13.59
C ALA A 87 11.07 11.22 -12.95
N ILE A 88 10.13 10.26 -12.92
CA ILE A 88 8.77 10.52 -12.43
C ILE A 88 8.71 10.73 -10.91
N ARG A 89 9.64 10.15 -10.14
CA ARG A 89 9.74 10.40 -8.68
C ARG A 89 10.16 11.84 -8.37
N GLN A 90 11.00 12.46 -9.20
CA GLN A 90 11.44 13.84 -9.00
C GLN A 90 10.38 14.86 -9.45
N GLY A 91 9.44 14.43 -10.30
CA GLY A 91 8.28 15.23 -10.69
C GLY A 91 7.43 15.67 -9.49
N ALA A 92 6.60 16.69 -9.68
CA ALA A 92 5.78 17.28 -8.59
C ALA A 92 4.87 16.27 -7.87
N LEU A 93 4.38 15.25 -8.57
CA LEU A 93 3.62 14.14 -7.97
C LEU A 93 4.51 13.16 -7.20
N GLY A 94 5.67 12.81 -7.76
CA GLY A 94 6.60 11.87 -7.16
C GLY A 94 7.21 12.36 -5.84
N ARG A 95 7.46 13.67 -5.71
CA ARG A 95 7.94 14.29 -4.45
C ARG A 95 6.96 14.16 -3.27
N LYS A 96 5.72 13.72 -3.52
CA LYS A 96 4.76 13.32 -2.48
C LYS A 96 4.96 11.87 -2.00
N ARG A 97 6.07 11.22 -2.39
CA ARG A 97 6.53 9.87 -2.00
C ARG A 97 5.66 8.67 -2.41
N SER A 98 4.62 8.88 -3.22
CA SER A 98 3.75 7.79 -3.69
C SER A 98 4.45 6.81 -4.64
N PHE A 99 5.45 7.28 -5.41
CA PHE A 99 6.24 6.45 -6.33
C PHE A 99 7.43 5.75 -5.67
N ASP A 100 7.91 6.24 -4.52
CA ASP A 100 9.07 5.65 -3.83
C ASP A 100 8.80 4.19 -3.42
N ARG A 101 7.56 3.90 -3.00
CA ARG A 101 7.11 2.55 -2.60
C ARG A 101 7.16 1.53 -3.74
N MET A 102 7.24 1.95 -5.00
CA MET A 102 7.42 1.01 -6.12
C MET A 102 8.81 0.35 -6.07
N GLY A 103 9.82 1.07 -5.57
CA GLY A 103 11.19 0.57 -5.43
C GLY A 103 11.33 -0.57 -4.42
N ASP A 104 10.44 -0.64 -3.43
CA ASP A 104 10.54 -1.62 -2.35
C ASP A 104 10.34 -3.07 -2.83
N GLN A 105 9.51 -3.30 -3.85
CA GLN A 105 9.21 -4.66 -4.36
C GLN A 105 8.83 -4.72 -5.82
N PHE A 106 8.00 -3.79 -6.32
CA PHE A 106 7.50 -3.85 -7.69
C PHE A 106 8.64 -3.76 -8.72
N LEU A 107 9.58 -2.83 -8.53
CA LEU A 107 10.76 -2.70 -9.39
C LEU A 107 11.77 -3.84 -9.19
N GLN A 108 11.86 -4.38 -7.97
CA GLN A 108 12.76 -5.50 -7.66
C GLN A 108 12.23 -6.85 -8.16
N GLY A 109 10.93 -6.95 -8.43
CA GLY A 109 10.26 -8.23 -8.71
C GLY A 109 10.31 -9.21 -7.54
N LYS A 110 10.39 -8.73 -6.29
CA LYS A 110 10.52 -9.55 -5.06
C LYS A 110 9.28 -9.41 -4.18
N PHE A 111 8.58 -10.52 -3.96
CA PHE A 111 7.32 -10.54 -3.20
C PHE A 111 7.31 -11.57 -2.07
N ASP A 112 8.43 -12.25 -1.82
CA ASP A 112 8.62 -13.22 -0.76
C ASP A 112 9.94 -12.91 -0.02
N PRO A 113 9.96 -12.91 1.33
CA PRO A 113 8.80 -13.01 2.23
C PRO A 113 7.92 -11.75 2.20
N PRO A 114 6.62 -11.86 2.55
CA PRO A 114 5.70 -10.72 2.54
C PRO A 114 5.98 -9.73 3.67
N ALA A 115 5.96 -8.42 3.38
CA ALA A 115 5.85 -7.39 4.41
C ALA A 115 4.43 -7.33 4.98
N PHE A 116 3.45 -7.65 4.14
CA PHE A 116 2.05 -7.87 4.49
C PHE A 116 1.45 -8.85 3.48
N ALA A 117 0.75 -9.89 3.94
CA ALA A 117 0.27 -10.94 3.05
C ALA A 117 -0.90 -10.47 2.15
N LEU A 118 -0.94 -10.96 0.91
CA LEU A 118 -2.00 -10.64 -0.05
C LEU A 118 -3.40 -10.99 0.47
N ALA A 119 -3.56 -12.12 1.16
CA ALA A 119 -4.85 -12.48 1.77
C ALA A 119 -5.37 -11.42 2.76
N LEU A 120 -4.47 -10.82 3.57
CA LEU A 120 -4.86 -9.81 4.54
C LEU A 120 -5.21 -8.47 3.87
N ALA A 121 -4.45 -8.12 2.83
CA ALA A 121 -4.72 -6.95 2.01
C ALA A 121 -6.06 -7.06 1.27
N HIS A 122 -6.34 -8.22 0.67
CA HIS A 122 -7.60 -8.49 -0.02
C HIS A 122 -8.78 -8.41 0.95
N LYS A 123 -8.64 -8.93 2.17
CA LYS A 123 -9.65 -8.78 3.23
C LYS A 123 -9.97 -7.31 3.52
N ASP A 124 -8.96 -6.45 3.65
CA ASP A 124 -9.20 -5.02 3.92
C ASP A 124 -9.92 -4.34 2.75
N VAL A 125 -9.55 -4.63 1.51
CA VAL A 125 -10.22 -4.08 0.31
C VAL A 125 -11.66 -4.62 0.20
N THR A 126 -11.88 -5.89 0.55
CA THR A 126 -13.21 -6.50 0.62
C THR A 126 -14.09 -5.73 1.61
N LEU A 127 -13.63 -5.58 2.87
CA LEU A 127 -14.37 -4.85 3.89
C LEU A 127 -14.64 -3.38 3.51
N ALA A 128 -13.71 -2.72 2.82
CA ALA A 128 -13.91 -1.36 2.34
C ALA A 128 -15.01 -1.28 1.26
N THR A 129 -15.00 -2.20 0.28
CA THR A 129 -16.00 -2.24 -0.79
C THR A 129 -17.38 -2.71 -0.30
N GLU A 130 -17.44 -3.58 0.71
CA GLU A 130 -18.67 -3.97 1.40
C GLU A 130 -19.27 -2.80 2.16
N LEU A 131 -18.50 -2.14 3.02
CA LEU A 131 -18.96 -0.96 3.76
C LEU A 131 -19.50 0.12 2.80
N ALA A 132 -18.77 0.42 1.73
CA ALA A 132 -19.20 1.40 0.75
C ALA A 132 -20.55 1.04 0.10
N ARG A 133 -20.79 -0.25 -0.17
CA ARG A 133 -22.06 -0.75 -0.70
C ARG A 133 -23.21 -0.56 0.30
N GLU A 134 -22.96 -0.84 1.58
CA GLU A 134 -23.95 -0.67 2.65
C GLU A 134 -24.40 0.78 2.79
N ILE A 135 -23.47 1.74 2.64
CA ILE A 135 -23.75 3.18 2.80
C ILE A 135 -24.03 3.91 1.47
N GLY A 136 -24.12 3.19 0.35
CA GLY A 136 -24.45 3.77 -0.96
C GLY A 136 -23.35 4.60 -1.62
N VAL A 137 -22.07 4.35 -1.31
CA VAL A 137 -20.91 5.02 -1.93
C VAL A 137 -20.39 4.23 -3.13
N PRO A 138 -20.41 4.78 -4.36
CA PRO A 138 -19.88 4.11 -5.53
C PRO A 138 -18.33 4.05 -5.56
N MET A 139 -17.76 2.86 -5.73
CA MET A 139 -16.31 2.60 -5.58
C MET A 139 -15.64 2.01 -6.82
N ARG A 140 -15.69 2.71 -7.97
CA ARG A 140 -15.23 2.17 -9.29
C ARG A 140 -13.78 1.69 -9.28
N LEU A 141 -12.84 2.52 -8.81
CA LEU A 141 -11.42 2.17 -8.78
C LEU A 141 -11.13 1.02 -7.81
N ALA A 142 -11.70 1.08 -6.59
CA ALA A 142 -11.48 0.04 -5.60
C ALA A 142 -12.07 -1.31 -6.03
N ASN A 143 -13.18 -1.32 -6.76
CA ASN A 143 -13.76 -2.55 -7.31
C ASN A 143 -12.84 -3.18 -8.37
N MET A 144 -12.16 -2.38 -9.20
CA MET A 144 -11.15 -2.89 -10.12
C MET A 144 -9.94 -3.43 -9.34
N THR A 145 -9.46 -2.71 -8.32
CA THR A 145 -8.40 -3.20 -7.44
C THR A 145 -8.77 -4.53 -6.76
N TYR A 146 -9.99 -4.64 -6.26
CA TYR A 146 -10.52 -5.88 -5.69
C TYR A 146 -10.49 -7.04 -6.70
N ALA A 147 -10.89 -6.80 -7.94
CA ALA A 147 -10.87 -7.81 -8.99
C ALA A 147 -9.44 -8.29 -9.30
N GLU A 148 -8.48 -7.37 -9.43
CA GLU A 148 -7.07 -7.68 -9.66
C GLU A 148 -6.47 -8.51 -8.51
N MET A 149 -6.76 -8.14 -7.27
CA MET A 149 -6.32 -8.90 -6.10
C MET A 149 -6.96 -10.29 -6.05
N THR A 150 -8.23 -10.40 -6.45
CA THR A 150 -8.95 -11.68 -6.50
C THR A 150 -8.35 -12.60 -7.56
N GLU A 151 -7.98 -12.08 -8.73
CA GLU A 151 -7.26 -12.86 -9.74
C GLU A 151 -5.91 -13.37 -9.22
N ALA A 152 -5.14 -12.52 -8.54
CA ALA A 152 -3.88 -12.93 -7.92
C ALA A 152 -4.07 -14.03 -6.85
N LEU A 153 -5.14 -13.95 -6.04
CA LEU A 153 -5.48 -15.03 -5.11
C LEU A 153 -5.82 -16.34 -5.83
N ASN A 154 -6.57 -16.28 -6.93
CA ASN A 154 -6.91 -17.46 -7.73
C ASN A 154 -5.67 -18.12 -8.37
N ARG A 155 -4.53 -17.43 -8.42
CA ARG A 155 -3.23 -17.98 -8.84
C ARG A 155 -2.41 -18.61 -7.71
N GLY A 156 -2.96 -18.68 -6.50
CA GLY A 156 -2.25 -19.25 -5.34
C GLY A 156 -1.20 -18.30 -4.73
N TRP A 157 -1.39 -16.99 -4.88
CA TRP A 157 -0.43 -15.99 -4.39
C TRP A 157 -0.81 -15.42 -3.01
N GLU A 158 -1.73 -16.06 -2.30
CA GLU A 158 -2.30 -15.56 -1.05
C GLU A 158 -1.27 -15.29 0.06
N LYS A 159 -0.15 -16.06 0.03
CA LYS A 159 0.97 -15.92 0.98
C LYS A 159 2.07 -14.97 0.51
N ARG A 160 2.05 -14.54 -0.76
CA ARG A 160 2.99 -13.54 -1.27
C ARG A 160 2.65 -12.17 -0.70
N ASP A 161 3.55 -11.22 -0.92
CA ASP A 161 3.31 -9.84 -0.55
C ASP A 161 2.03 -9.28 -1.19
N SER A 162 1.34 -8.42 -0.44
CA SER A 162 0.15 -7.64 -0.80
C SER A 162 0.19 -6.92 -2.14
N ARG A 163 1.37 -6.64 -2.68
CA ARG A 163 1.54 -5.96 -3.98
C ARG A 163 1.82 -6.91 -5.14
N SER A 164 1.81 -8.23 -4.89
CA SER A 164 2.05 -9.25 -5.92
C SER A 164 1.03 -9.23 -7.04
N TYR A 165 -0.21 -8.78 -6.80
CA TYR A 165 -1.21 -8.60 -7.85
C TYR A 165 -0.79 -7.62 -8.95
N LEU A 166 0.12 -6.68 -8.66
CA LEU A 166 0.66 -5.74 -9.65
C LEU A 166 1.47 -6.44 -10.75
N ILE A 167 1.93 -7.68 -10.52
CA ILE A 167 2.64 -8.49 -11.53
C ILE A 167 1.71 -8.82 -12.71
N LEU A 168 0.40 -8.99 -12.47
CA LEU A 168 -0.58 -9.29 -13.52
C LEU A 168 -0.50 -8.27 -14.66
N GLN A 169 -0.29 -7.00 -14.32
CA GLN A 169 -0.15 -5.94 -15.30
C GLN A 169 1.09 -6.13 -16.21
N GLN A 170 2.22 -6.53 -15.63
CA GLN A 170 3.42 -6.81 -16.43
C GLN A 170 3.21 -7.99 -17.36
N GLU A 171 2.61 -9.07 -16.85
CA GLU A 171 2.31 -10.27 -17.64
C GLU A 171 1.37 -9.96 -18.81
N ARG A 172 0.28 -9.23 -18.56
CA ARG A 172 -0.68 -8.80 -19.58
C ARG A 172 -0.04 -7.87 -20.63
N ALA A 173 0.94 -7.07 -20.22
CA ALA A 173 1.73 -6.24 -21.13
C ALA A 173 2.87 -7.00 -21.83
N GLY A 174 3.10 -8.28 -21.52
CA GLY A 174 4.22 -9.07 -22.05
C GLY A 174 5.57 -8.52 -21.63
N LEU A 175 5.69 -8.07 -20.39
CA LEU A 175 6.90 -7.50 -19.79
C LEU A 175 7.32 -8.29 -18.53
N ASN A 176 8.61 -8.20 -18.20
CA ASN A 176 9.17 -8.74 -16.98
C ASN A 176 10.16 -7.71 -16.42
N ILE A 177 9.66 -6.79 -15.61
CA ILE A 177 10.42 -5.66 -15.08
C ILE A 177 11.18 -6.14 -13.84
N LYS A 178 12.51 -6.09 -13.91
CA LYS A 178 13.40 -6.40 -12.78
C LYS A 178 14.59 -5.45 -12.79
N VAL A 179 14.82 -4.78 -11.67
CA VAL A 179 15.97 -3.90 -11.46
C VAL A 179 16.75 -4.39 -10.23
N PRO A 180 18.10 -4.49 -10.30
CA PRO A 180 18.92 -4.85 -9.15
C PRO A 180 18.74 -3.89 -7.97
N LEU A 181 18.81 -4.44 -6.75
CA LEU A 181 18.59 -3.65 -5.54
C LEU A 181 19.65 -2.56 -5.37
N GLU A 182 20.91 -2.86 -5.67
CA GLU A 182 22.01 -1.87 -5.57
C GLU A 182 21.78 -0.64 -6.46
N GLU A 183 21.15 -0.82 -7.64
CA GLU A 183 20.88 0.28 -8.56
C GLU A 183 19.72 1.16 -8.04
N ILE A 184 18.68 0.54 -7.48
CA ILE A 184 17.57 1.27 -6.84
C ILE A 184 18.09 2.08 -5.65
N GLU A 185 18.94 1.48 -4.81
CA GLU A 185 19.56 2.15 -3.67
C GLU A 185 20.49 3.29 -4.09
N ALA A 186 21.26 3.12 -5.17
CA ALA A 186 22.11 4.17 -5.70
C ALA A 186 21.30 5.39 -6.15
N VAL A 187 20.16 5.18 -6.82
CA VAL A 187 19.26 6.27 -7.19
C VAL A 187 18.66 6.92 -5.95
N LEU A 188 18.20 6.17 -4.95
CA LEU A 188 17.69 6.72 -3.67
C LEU A 188 18.72 7.61 -2.96
N LYS A 189 19.97 7.17 -2.86
CA LYS A 189 21.05 7.94 -2.22
C LYS A 189 21.38 9.24 -2.94
N ARG A 190 21.27 9.28 -4.28
CA ARG A 190 21.61 10.47 -5.07
C ARG A 190 20.66 11.66 -4.82
N ASP A 191 19.39 11.40 -4.51
CA ASP A 191 18.39 12.46 -4.39
C ASP A 191 18.08 12.83 -2.92
N GLY A 192 18.83 12.28 -1.96
CA GLY A 192 18.74 12.58 -0.52
C GLY A 192 19.97 13.30 -0.01
#